data_AF-A0A261AXR4-F1
#
_entry.id   AF-A0A261AXR4-F1
#
_cell.length_a   1.000
_cell.length_b   1.000
_cell.length_c   1.000
_cell.angle_alpha   90.00
_cell.angle_beta   90.00
_cell.angle_gamma   90.00
#
_symmetry.space_group_name_H-M   'P 1'
#
loop_
_entity.id
_entity.type
_entity.pdbx_description
1 polymer ?
#
loop_
_entity_poly.entity_id
_entity_poly.type
_entity_poly.pdbx_seq_one_letter_code
_entity_poly.pdbx_strand_id
1 'polypeptide(L)' 'MKLILLLTIFVFFFASSIYSAETCEDYGTFCESWKKNGFCEMCFYKCDVRVKYCPKTCGFCDPTKCVDCPPRATEH' A
#
# COMPACT_ATOMS: atom_id res chain seq x y z
N MET A 1 43.04 -13.35 -4.11
CA MET A 1 42.10 -13.99 -3.16
C MET A 1 41.62 -13.03 -2.08
N LYS A 2 42.51 -12.38 -1.29
CA LYS A 2 42.11 -11.38 -0.27
C LYS A 2 41.31 -10.19 -0.83
N LEU A 3 41.62 -9.73 -2.05
CA LEU A 3 40.91 -8.60 -2.68
C LEU A 3 39.46 -8.94 -3.11
N ILE A 4 39.19 -10.19 -3.49
CA ILE A 4 37.85 -10.68 -3.87
C ILE A 4 36.97 -10.83 -2.62
N LEU A 5 37.57 -11.25 -1.50
CA LEU A 5 36.88 -11.35 -0.21
C LEU A 5 36.47 -9.96 0.33
N LEU A 6 37.30 -8.93 0.12
CA LEU A 6 36.98 -7.56 0.53
C LEU A 6 35.88 -6.92 -0.32
N LEU A 7 35.86 -7.20 -1.64
CA LEU A 7 34.83 -6.68 -2.55
C LEU A 7 33.45 -7.30 -2.28
N THR A 8 33.38 -8.59 -1.93
CA THR A 8 32.11 -9.25 -1.60
C THR A 8 31.54 -8.75 -0.26
N ILE A 9 32.38 -8.54 0.75
CA ILE A 9 31.95 -7.96 2.04
C ILE A 9 31.38 -6.54 1.83
N PHE A 10 32.00 -5.73 0.98
CA PHE A 10 31.53 -4.36 0.69
C PHE A 10 30.17 -4.34 -0.01
N VAL A 11 29.93 -5.25 -0.95
CA VAL A 11 28.64 -5.40 -1.64
C VAL A 11 27.55 -5.92 -0.69
N PHE A 12 27.88 -6.88 0.17
CA PHE A 12 26.94 -7.37 1.19
C PHE A 12 26.58 -6.30 2.22
N PHE A 13 27.54 -5.46 2.64
CA PHE A 13 27.28 -4.35 3.56
C PHE A 13 26.41 -3.24 2.93
N PHE A 14 26.64 -2.92 1.64
CA PHE A 14 25.85 -1.92 0.92
C PHE A 14 24.44 -2.41 0.57
N ALA A 15 24.26 -3.71 0.31
CA ALA A 15 22.97 -4.29 -0.05
C ALA A 15 21.96 -4.32 1.11
N SER A 16 22.43 -4.40 2.36
CA SER A 16 21.56 -4.38 3.55
C SER A 16 20.79 -3.07 3.77
N SER A 17 21.26 -1.96 3.17
CA SER A 17 20.71 -0.62 3.41
C SER A 17 19.51 -0.26 2.52
N ILE A 18 19.18 -1.09 1.52
CA ILE A 18 18.21 -0.75 0.45
C ILE A 18 16.84 -1.43 0.69
N TYR A 19 16.65 -2.13 1.81
CA TYR A 19 15.33 -2.67 2.17
C TYR A 19 14.43 -1.53 2.67
N SER A 20 13.94 -0.71 1.75
CA SER A 20 12.91 0.29 2.00
C SER A 20 11.63 -0.46 2.34
N ALA A 21 11.37 -0.64 3.63
CA ALA A 21 10.04 -0.95 4.11
C ALA A 21 9.12 0.18 3.62
N GLU A 22 8.22 -0.14 2.69
CA GLU A 22 7.27 0.80 2.12
C GLU A 22 6.46 1.40 3.27
N THR A 23 6.70 2.67 3.60
CA THR A 23 6.02 3.32 4.73
C THR A 23 4.56 3.51 4.38
N CYS A 24 3.68 2.77 5.05
CA CYS A 24 2.24 2.95 4.84
C CYS A 24 1.74 4.24 5.50
N GLU A 25 1.34 5.18 4.66
CA GLU A 25 0.78 6.47 5.06
C GLU A 25 -0.35 6.89 4.13
N ASP A 26 -1.15 7.86 4.57
CA ASP A 26 -2.21 8.41 3.74
C ASP A 26 -1.65 9.47 2.79
N TYR A 27 -2.12 9.45 1.54
CA TYR A 27 -1.73 10.40 0.50
C TYR A 27 -2.84 11.41 0.17
N GLY A 28 -4.07 11.14 0.64
CA GLY A 28 -5.22 12.03 0.51
C GLY A 28 -5.28 13.08 1.62
N THR A 29 -5.58 14.34 1.26
CA THR A 29 -5.63 15.46 2.21
C THR A 29 -6.74 15.34 3.26
N PHE A 30 -7.81 14.57 2.98
CA PHE A 30 -9.01 14.52 3.82
C PHE A 30 -9.43 13.10 4.22
N CYS A 31 -8.48 12.17 4.33
CA CYS A 31 -8.78 10.76 4.59
C CYS A 31 -9.70 10.52 5.80
N GLU A 32 -9.48 11.20 6.93
CA GLU A 32 -10.37 11.09 8.10
C GLU A 32 -11.81 11.56 7.83
N SER A 33 -11.97 12.65 7.06
CA SER A 33 -13.29 13.15 6.67
C SER A 33 -13.96 12.21 5.67
N TRP A 34 -13.21 11.73 4.68
CA TRP A 34 -13.70 10.78 3.68
C TRP A 34 -14.11 9.45 4.32
N LYS A 35 -13.33 8.94 5.29
CA LYS A 35 -13.67 7.76 6.09
C LYS A 35 -15.00 7.95 6.82
N LYS A 36 -15.19 9.08 7.52
CA LYS A 36 -16.47 9.41 8.18
C LYS A 36 -17.64 9.44 7.20
N ASN A 37 -17.39 9.84 5.95
CA ASN A 37 -18.38 9.86 4.90
C ASN A 37 -18.52 8.51 4.17
N GLY A 38 -17.81 7.44 4.56
CA GLY A 38 -17.96 6.09 4.01
C GLY A 38 -16.98 5.73 2.89
N PHE A 39 -15.96 6.54 2.60
CA PHE A 39 -15.00 6.31 1.50
C PHE A 39 -14.37 4.92 1.50
N CYS A 40 -14.06 4.35 2.67
CA CYS A 40 -13.41 3.04 2.76
C CYS A 40 -14.32 1.87 2.33
N GLU A 41 -15.65 2.07 2.34
CA GLU A 41 -16.65 1.01 2.17
C GLU A 41 -17.54 1.24 0.93
N MET A 42 -17.66 2.47 0.43
CA MET A 42 -18.51 2.80 -0.71
C MET A 42 -18.09 2.10 -2.00
N CYS A 43 -19.04 1.45 -2.66
CA CYS A 43 -18.86 0.80 -3.96
C CYS A 43 -18.52 1.75 -5.12
N PHE A 44 -18.76 3.05 -4.92
CA PHE A 44 -18.40 4.08 -5.90
C PHE A 44 -16.88 4.19 -6.08
N TYR A 45 -16.12 4.03 -5.00
CA TYR A 45 -14.66 4.05 -5.03
C TYR A 45 -14.13 2.62 -5.10
N LYS A 46 -13.43 2.32 -6.18
CA LYS A 46 -12.74 1.04 -6.34
C LYS A 46 -11.52 0.95 -5.41
N CYS A 47 -11.04 -0.26 -5.18
CA CYS A 47 -9.93 -0.51 -4.27
C CYS A 47 -8.64 0.18 -4.70
N ASP A 48 -8.40 0.31 -6.01
CA ASP A 48 -7.30 1.10 -6.55
C ASP A 48 -7.30 2.55 -6.03
N VAL A 49 -8.47 3.20 -5.96
CA VAL A 49 -8.62 4.55 -5.43
C VAL A 49 -8.48 4.56 -3.91
N ARG A 50 -9.15 3.63 -3.21
CA ARG A 50 -9.15 3.59 -1.75
C ARG A 50 -7.75 3.31 -1.18
N VAL A 51 -7.02 2.35 -1.77
CA VAL A 51 -5.64 2.01 -1.43
C VAL A 51 -4.67 3.12 -1.83
N LYS A 52 -4.89 3.78 -2.96
CA LYS A 52 -4.00 4.86 -3.41
C LYS A 52 -4.05 6.10 -2.53
N TYR A 53 -5.25 6.49 -2.05
CA TYR A 53 -5.38 7.75 -1.32
C TYR A 53 -5.30 7.58 0.19
N CYS A 54 -5.95 6.56 0.75
CA CYS A 54 -6.10 6.46 2.21
C CYS A 54 -5.78 5.04 2.74
N PRO A 55 -4.63 4.43 2.36
CA PRO A 55 -4.33 3.06 2.76
C PRO A 55 -4.16 2.94 4.27
N LYS A 56 -3.64 3.94 4.97
CA LYS A 56 -3.48 3.88 6.43
C LYS A 56 -4.81 4.10 7.14
N THR A 57 -5.55 5.16 6.80
CA THR A 57 -6.84 5.50 7.41
C THR A 57 -7.88 4.40 7.21
N CYS A 58 -7.90 3.76 6.02
CA CYS A 58 -8.81 2.65 5.72
C CYS A 58 -8.28 1.27 6.13
N GLY A 59 -7.02 1.15 6.58
CA GLY A 59 -6.43 -0.14 6.97
C GLY A 59 -6.02 -1.04 5.80
N PHE A 60 -5.80 -0.46 4.62
CA PHE A 60 -5.39 -1.12 3.37
C PHE A 60 -3.90 -0.97 3.04
N CYS A 61 -3.03 -0.77 4.05
CA CYS A 61 -1.57 -0.85 3.88
C CYS A 61 -1.12 -2.15 3.22
N ASP A 62 -1.87 -3.22 3.47
CA ASP A 62 -1.85 -4.43 2.68
C ASP A 62 -3.00 -4.33 1.66
N PRO A 63 -2.71 -4.15 0.36
CA PRO A 63 -3.73 -3.99 -0.67
C PRO A 63 -4.71 -5.16 -0.75
N THR A 64 -4.33 -6.37 -0.31
CA THR A 64 -5.23 -7.53 -0.33
C THR A 64 -6.36 -7.42 0.68
N LYS A 65 -6.30 -6.46 1.61
CA LYS A 65 -7.37 -6.19 2.59
C LYS A 65 -8.52 -5.39 2.00
N CYS A 66 -8.33 -4.73 0.86
CA CYS A 66 -9.41 -4.02 0.20
C CYS A 66 -10.19 -4.98 -0.70
N VAL A 67 -11.53 -4.94 -0.59
CA VAL A 67 -12.43 -5.70 -1.45
C VAL A 67 -13.36 -4.73 -2.19
N ASP A 68 -13.45 -4.90 -3.51
CA ASP A 68 -14.44 -4.20 -4.31
C ASP A 68 -15.81 -4.81 -4.14
N CYS A 69 -16.84 -3.96 -4.12
CA CYS A 69 -18.19 -4.45 -4.12
C CYS A 69 -18.42 -5.35 -5.35
N PRO A 70 -19.17 -6.45 -5.19
CA PRO A 70 -19.55 -7.27 -6.31
C PRO A 70 -20.25 -6.39 -7.36
N PRO A 71 -20.05 -6.66 -8.66
CA PRO A 71 -20.85 -6.02 -9.69
C PRO A 71 -22.32 -6.26 -9.33
N ARG A 72 -23.12 -5.19 -9.32
CA ARG A 72 -24.55 -5.28 -9.08
C ARG A 72 -25.08 -6.29 -10.09
N ALA A 73 -25.53 -7.46 -9.61
CA ALA A 73 -26.20 -8.42 -10.47
C ALA A 73 -27.39 -7.68 -11.07
N THR A 74 -27.36 -7.44 -12.38
CA THR A 74 -28.57 -7.15 -13.13
C THR A 74 -29.39 -8.43 -13.02
N GLU A 75 -30.33 -8.44 -12.07
CA GLU A 75 -31.38 -9.44 -11.98
C GLU A 75 -32.09 -9.46 -13.35
N HIS A 76 -31.90 -10.55 -14.09
CA HIS A 76 -32.63 -10.88 -15.31
C HIS A 76 -33.85 -11.71 -14.95
#